data_AF-Q0UWR7-F1
#
_entry.id   AF-Q0UWR7-F1
#
_cell.length_a   1.000
_cell.length_b   1.000
_cell.length_c   1.000
_cell.angle_alpha   90.00
_cell.angle_beta   90.00
_cell.angle_gamma   90.00
#
_symmetry.space_group_name_H-M   'P 1'
#
loop_
_entity.id
_entity.type
_entity.pdbx_description
1 polymer ?
#
loop_
_entity_poly.entity_id
_entity_poly.type
_entity_poly.pdbx_seq_one_letter_code
_entity_poly.pdbx_strand_id
1 'polypeptide(L)'
;MAQTSTIYCPPFDHPDIWAGNSTVMHEIAAQLPDPDVLICSVGGGGLINGICQAMDDLHMETTVLAMETAGADSLATSLHARELVTLDKITSQATSLGCARVTPETFAFAQRKNVRSVVLPDAEAAMGCWRLADDERIMVELACGINVALCYDGRLEKALGRPVRPEDKVVVVLCGGSNVTSKMLCEWRSEYAYIEEETEARRSDSALGSEDEEDVPSKESKPIVLEGVEVECPEGCVSCA
;
A
#
# COMPACT_ATOMS: atom_id res chain seq x y z
N MET A 1 13.94 12.44 46.56
CA MET A 1 14.02 12.65 45.10
C MET A 1 12.63 12.40 44.55
N ALA A 2 12.03 13.35 43.84
CA ALA A 2 10.74 13.13 43.19
C ALA A 2 10.93 12.08 42.09
N GLN A 3 10.16 10.99 42.12
CA GLN A 3 10.11 10.09 40.97
C GLN A 3 9.49 10.84 39.80
N THR A 4 10.25 11.05 38.73
CA THR A 4 9.71 11.44 37.43
C THR A 4 8.99 10.23 36.84
N SER A 5 7.69 10.32 36.61
CA SER A 5 6.95 9.27 35.90
C SER A 5 7.38 9.25 34.43
N THR A 6 7.96 8.16 33.98
CA THR A 6 8.18 7.93 32.55
C THR A 6 6.84 7.62 31.89
N ILE A 7 6.57 8.26 30.75
CA ILE A 7 5.40 7.99 29.92
C ILE A 7 5.87 7.23 28.69
N TYR A 8 5.25 6.08 28.43
CA TYR A 8 5.48 5.35 27.17
C TYR A 8 4.68 6.04 26.06
N CYS A 9 5.38 6.44 24.99
CA CYS A 9 4.75 6.97 23.79
C CYS A 9 4.74 5.84 22.74
N PRO A 10 3.59 5.18 22.49
CA PRO A 10 3.53 4.15 21.47
C PRO A 10 3.79 4.74 20.08
N PRO A 11 4.27 3.94 19.13
CA PRO A 11 4.52 4.45 17.77
C PRO A 11 3.25 4.61 16.92
N PHE A 12 2.15 3.93 17.26
CA PHE A 12 0.93 3.98 16.44
C PHE A 12 -0.39 3.71 17.18
N ASP A 13 -0.43 2.78 18.15
CA ASP A 13 -1.70 2.31 18.75
C ASP A 13 -2.15 3.19 19.91
N HIS A 14 -2.58 4.42 19.60
CA HIS A 14 -3.16 5.33 20.57
C HIS A 14 -4.08 6.35 19.89
N PRO A 15 -5.26 6.68 20.46
CA PRO A 15 -6.18 7.66 19.88
C PRO A 15 -5.53 9.02 19.61
N ASP A 16 -4.68 9.53 20.51
CA ASP A 16 -3.97 10.80 20.30
C ASP A 16 -3.04 10.77 19.08
N ILE A 17 -2.47 9.61 18.74
CA ILE A 17 -1.64 9.45 17.54
C ILE A 17 -2.52 9.49 16.30
N TRP A 18 -3.68 8.85 16.32
CA TRP A 18 -4.62 8.85 15.20
C TRP A 18 -5.19 10.25 14.97
N ALA A 19 -5.57 10.95 16.03
CA ALA A 19 -6.02 12.34 15.97
C ALA A 19 -4.90 13.29 15.49
N GLY A 20 -3.65 13.05 15.88
CA GLY A 20 -2.52 13.80 15.35
C GLY A 20 -2.29 13.53 13.86
N ASN A 21 -2.38 12.27 13.43
CA ASN A 21 -2.20 11.90 12.03
C ASN A 21 -3.38 12.32 11.15
N SER A 22 -4.59 12.47 11.70
CA SER A 22 -5.78 12.85 10.92
C SER A 22 -5.68 14.24 10.31
N THR A 23 -4.83 15.11 10.88
CA THR A 23 -4.62 16.48 10.36
C THR A 23 -4.12 16.49 8.92
N VAL A 24 -3.35 15.47 8.50
CA VAL A 24 -2.88 15.37 7.11
C VAL A 24 -4.03 15.34 6.12
N MET A 25 -5.13 14.67 6.46
CA MET A 25 -6.27 14.55 5.57
C MET A 25 -7.10 15.84 5.55
N HIS A 26 -7.16 16.56 6.68
CA HIS A 26 -7.75 17.90 6.71
C HIS A 26 -6.95 18.90 5.87
N GLU A 27 -5.62 18.83 5.90
CA GLU A 27 -4.74 19.64 5.05
C GLU A 27 -4.94 19.29 3.56
N ILE A 28 -4.98 17.99 3.22
CA ILE A 28 -5.29 17.52 1.87
C ILE A 28 -6.64 18.06 1.40
N ALA A 29 -7.70 17.94 2.20
CA ALA A 29 -9.04 18.41 1.83
C ALA A 29 -9.08 19.93 1.61
N ALA A 30 -8.27 20.70 2.34
CA ALA A 30 -8.16 22.15 2.15
C ALA A 30 -7.41 22.53 0.87
N GLN A 31 -6.41 21.75 0.46
CA GLN A 31 -5.56 22.02 -0.71
C GLN A 31 -6.10 21.40 -2.01
N LEU A 32 -6.73 20.23 -1.91
CA LEU A 32 -7.27 19.45 -3.01
C LEU A 32 -8.58 18.78 -2.56
N PRO A 33 -9.72 19.47 -2.75
CA PRO A 33 -11.03 18.89 -2.45
C PRO A 33 -11.29 17.65 -3.31
N ASP A 34 -11.87 16.62 -2.68
CA ASP A 34 -12.33 15.38 -3.28
C ASP A 34 -11.27 14.65 -4.13
N PRO A 35 -10.16 14.17 -3.54
CA PRO A 35 -9.23 13.28 -4.22
C PRO A 35 -9.90 11.93 -4.51
N ASP A 36 -9.66 11.37 -5.69
CA ASP A 36 -10.20 10.06 -6.09
C ASP A 36 -9.43 8.91 -5.41
N VAL A 37 -8.12 9.08 -5.25
CA VAL A 37 -7.22 8.07 -4.70
C VAL A 37 -6.26 8.70 -3.70
N LEU A 38 -6.06 8.05 -2.56
CA LEU A 38 -5.01 8.35 -1.60
C LEU A 38 -4.15 7.12 -1.35
N ILE A 39 -2.84 7.26 -1.45
CA ILE A 39 -1.87 6.18 -1.25
C ILE A 39 -1.14 6.44 0.06
N CYS A 40 -1.19 5.50 0.98
CA CYS A 40 -0.45 5.60 2.24
C CYS A 40 0.12 4.24 2.68
N SER A 41 1.29 4.30 3.30
CA SER A 41 1.98 3.14 3.82
C SER A 41 1.41 2.71 5.17
N VAL A 42 1.33 1.40 5.40
CA VAL A 42 0.84 0.81 6.64
C VAL A 42 1.96 0.04 7.33
N GLY A 43 2.30 0.48 8.54
CA GLY A 43 3.04 -0.34 9.52
C GLY A 43 2.06 -0.88 10.55
N GLY A 44 2.04 -0.30 11.75
CA GLY A 44 1.01 -0.63 12.75
C GLY A 44 -0.36 0.00 12.49
N GLY A 45 -0.44 0.97 11.57
CA GLY A 45 -1.69 1.55 11.07
C GLY A 45 -2.11 2.89 11.67
N GLY A 46 -1.27 3.53 12.49
CA GLY A 46 -1.61 4.83 13.09
C GLY A 46 -1.89 5.95 12.08
N LEU A 47 -1.22 5.94 10.92
CA LEU A 47 -1.45 6.92 9.85
C LEU A 47 -2.78 6.68 9.13
N ILE A 48 -3.03 5.45 8.66
CA ILE A 48 -4.27 5.12 7.96
C ILE A 48 -5.50 5.28 8.86
N ASN A 49 -5.39 4.97 10.16
CA ASN A 49 -6.48 5.21 11.11
C ASN A 49 -6.84 6.70 11.19
N GLY A 50 -5.84 7.57 11.30
CA GLY A 50 -6.06 9.02 11.29
C GLY A 50 -6.68 9.50 9.98
N ILE A 51 -6.20 9.01 8.84
CA ILE A 51 -6.75 9.34 7.52
C ILE A 51 -8.22 8.93 7.42
N CYS A 52 -8.55 7.68 7.77
CA CYS A 52 -9.92 7.18 7.67
C CYS A 52 -10.87 7.90 8.66
N GLN A 53 -10.40 8.27 9.86
CA GLN A 53 -11.19 9.08 10.80
C GLN A 53 -11.52 10.45 10.22
N ALA A 54 -10.52 11.15 9.68
CA ALA A 54 -10.76 12.45 9.05
C ALA A 54 -11.65 12.33 7.79
N MET A 55 -11.54 11.25 7.02
CA MET A 55 -12.45 11.01 5.90
C MET A 55 -13.91 10.82 6.35
N ASP A 56 -14.14 10.13 7.47
CA ASP A 56 -15.48 9.98 8.05
C ASP A 56 -16.04 11.34 8.46
N ASP A 57 -15.23 12.17 9.13
CA ASP A 57 -15.60 13.53 9.57
C ASP A 57 -15.87 14.49 8.41
N LEU A 58 -15.13 14.34 7.31
CA LEU A 58 -15.24 15.16 6.10
C LEU A 58 -16.23 14.59 5.07
N HIS A 59 -16.81 13.41 5.34
CA HIS A 59 -17.70 12.68 4.43
C HIS A 59 -17.09 12.40 3.04
N MET A 60 -15.84 11.93 3.03
CA MET A 60 -15.07 11.66 1.81
C MET A 60 -15.11 10.19 1.39
N GLU A 61 -15.36 9.95 0.10
CA GLU A 61 -15.43 8.61 -0.50
C GLU A 61 -14.13 8.21 -1.24
N THR A 62 -13.02 8.88 -0.95
CA THR A 62 -11.70 8.63 -1.55
C THR A 62 -11.31 7.16 -1.44
N THR A 63 -10.75 6.58 -2.50
CA THR A 63 -10.18 5.23 -2.45
C THR A 63 -8.81 5.28 -1.78
N VAL A 64 -8.62 4.54 -0.69
CA VAL A 64 -7.33 4.44 0.00
C VAL A 64 -6.59 3.17 -0.43
N LEU A 65 -5.37 3.33 -0.94
CA LEU A 65 -4.43 2.24 -1.18
C LEU A 65 -3.50 2.12 0.04
N ALA A 66 -3.72 1.07 0.82
CA ALA A 66 -2.98 0.71 2.03
C ALA A 66 -1.76 -0.14 1.64
N MET A 67 -0.59 0.50 1.60
CA MET A 67 0.64 -0.10 1.07
C MET A 67 1.46 -0.80 2.15
N GLU A 68 1.86 -2.04 1.91
CA GLU A 68 2.81 -2.79 2.75
C GLU A 68 3.91 -3.43 1.90
N THR A 69 5.10 -3.64 2.45
CA THR A 69 6.11 -4.46 1.78
C THR A 69 5.93 -5.94 2.11
N ALA A 70 6.21 -6.82 1.15
CA ALA A 70 6.25 -8.26 1.38
C ALA A 70 7.27 -8.59 2.48
N GLY A 71 6.85 -9.28 3.54
CA GLY A 71 7.66 -9.52 4.73
C GLY A 71 7.48 -8.51 5.86
N ALA A 72 6.61 -7.51 5.68
CA ALA A 72 6.07 -6.62 6.71
C ALA A 72 4.55 -6.41 6.54
N ASP A 73 3.88 -7.36 5.88
CA ASP A 73 2.50 -7.29 5.38
C ASP A 73 1.47 -7.87 6.37
N SER A 74 1.49 -7.37 7.61
CA SER A 74 0.63 -7.87 8.68
C SER A 74 -0.85 -7.53 8.48
N LEU A 75 -1.17 -6.42 7.81
CA LEU A 75 -2.54 -6.05 7.44
C LEU A 75 -3.06 -6.99 6.35
N ALA A 76 -2.33 -7.16 5.26
CA ALA A 76 -2.72 -8.03 4.15
C ALA A 76 -2.90 -9.48 4.63
N THR A 77 -1.98 -9.97 5.46
CA THR A 77 -2.08 -11.29 6.09
C THR A 77 -3.35 -11.41 6.94
N SER A 78 -3.66 -10.39 7.75
CA SER A 78 -4.87 -10.38 8.57
C SER A 78 -6.15 -10.35 7.72
N LEU A 79 -6.18 -9.54 6.66
CA LEU A 79 -7.32 -9.46 5.72
C LEU A 79 -7.57 -10.78 5.01
N HIS A 80 -6.51 -11.46 4.59
CA HIS A 80 -6.59 -12.78 3.97
C HIS A 80 -7.16 -13.83 4.94
N ALA A 81 -6.67 -13.84 6.19
CA ALA A 81 -7.14 -14.75 7.23
C ALA A 81 -8.52 -14.40 7.80
N ARG A 82 -9.01 -13.17 7.53
CA ARG A 82 -10.23 -12.59 8.13
C ARG A 82 -10.18 -12.49 9.66
N GLU A 83 -8.98 -12.42 10.22
CA GLU A 83 -8.72 -12.19 11.64
C GLU A 83 -7.39 -11.50 11.83
N LEU A 84 -7.16 -10.89 12.99
CA LEU A 84 -5.88 -10.23 13.30
C LEU A 84 -4.77 -11.28 13.47
N VAL A 85 -3.84 -11.32 12.53
CA VAL A 85 -2.69 -12.25 12.53
C VAL A 85 -1.43 -11.54 13.03
N THR A 86 -0.60 -12.28 13.77
CA THR A 86 0.76 -11.86 14.13
C THR A 86 1.75 -12.57 13.22
N LEU A 87 2.57 -11.81 12.48
CA LEU A 87 3.69 -12.36 11.71
C LEU A 87 4.76 -12.92 12.67
N ASP A 88 5.28 -14.10 12.36
CA ASP A 88 6.36 -14.72 13.15
C ASP A 88 7.65 -13.89 13.11
N LYS A 89 7.90 -13.20 12.00
CA LYS A 89 9.09 -12.40 11.78
C LYS A 89 8.85 -11.33 10.71
N ILE A 90 9.48 -10.16 10.91
CA ILE A 90 9.64 -9.15 9.85
C ILE A 90 10.87 -9.50 9.01
N THR A 91 10.67 -9.74 7.71
CA THR A 91 11.74 -10.08 6.76
C THR A 91 11.99 -8.98 5.73
N SER A 92 11.10 -8.01 5.61
CA SER A 92 11.30 -6.83 4.78
C SER A 92 12.40 -5.93 5.36
N GLN A 93 13.13 -5.26 4.47
CA GLN A 93 14.08 -4.19 4.78
C GLN A 93 13.39 -2.88 5.20
N ALA A 94 12.08 -2.72 4.92
CA ALA A 94 11.30 -1.56 5.31
C ALA A 94 10.92 -1.59 6.80
N THR A 95 11.91 -1.39 7.68
CA THR A 95 11.77 -1.56 9.13
C THR A 95 10.68 -0.70 9.77
N SER A 96 10.40 0.50 9.25
CA SER A 96 9.30 1.36 9.74
C SER A 96 7.90 0.80 9.47
N LEU A 97 7.76 -0.08 8.46
CA LEU A 97 6.54 -0.86 8.23
C LEU A 97 6.49 -2.12 9.09
N GLY A 98 7.61 -2.50 9.72
CA GLY A 98 7.83 -3.75 10.45
C GLY A 98 7.02 -3.89 11.74
N CYS A 99 5.69 -3.89 11.63
CA CYS A 99 4.77 -4.22 12.69
C CYS A 99 4.33 -5.68 12.51
N ALA A 100 4.55 -6.50 13.54
CA ALA A 100 4.16 -7.91 13.46
C ALA A 100 2.64 -8.10 13.43
N ARG A 101 1.86 -7.14 13.95
CA ARG A 101 0.41 -7.21 14.01
C ARG A 101 -0.18 -5.80 14.02
N VAL A 102 -0.98 -5.46 13.01
CA VAL A 102 -1.75 -4.20 12.97
C VAL A 102 -2.73 -4.05 14.13
N THR A 103 -3.17 -2.81 14.39
CA THR A 103 -4.24 -2.59 15.39
C THR A 103 -5.58 -3.17 14.94
N PRO A 104 -6.47 -3.53 15.89
CA PRO A 104 -7.85 -3.89 15.57
C PRO A 104 -8.57 -2.84 14.74
N GLU A 105 -8.31 -1.56 15.04
CA GLU A 105 -8.89 -0.42 14.33
C GLU A 105 -8.45 -0.39 12.85
N THR A 106 -7.16 -0.61 12.60
CA THR A 106 -6.59 -0.67 11.24
C THR A 106 -7.25 -1.79 10.43
N PHE A 107 -7.40 -2.96 11.05
CA PHE A 107 -8.06 -4.10 10.43
C PHE A 107 -9.53 -3.82 10.11
N ALA A 108 -10.26 -3.14 11.01
CA ALA A 108 -11.64 -2.73 10.76
C ALA A 108 -11.76 -1.71 9.62
N PHE A 109 -10.90 -0.68 9.59
CA PHE A 109 -10.85 0.30 8.49
C PHE A 109 -10.54 -0.36 7.16
N ALA A 110 -9.58 -1.29 7.12
CA ALA A 110 -9.15 -1.94 5.89
C ALA A 110 -10.18 -2.91 5.28
N GLN A 111 -11.22 -3.28 6.02
CA GLN A 111 -12.36 -4.05 5.50
C GLN A 111 -13.38 -3.19 4.75
N ARG A 112 -13.26 -1.85 4.78
CA ARG A 112 -14.16 -0.95 4.07
C ARG A 112 -13.97 -1.07 2.57
N LYS A 113 -15.06 -0.86 1.82
CA LYS A 113 -15.07 -1.03 0.35
C LYS A 113 -14.13 -0.08 -0.40
N ASN A 114 -13.85 1.08 0.18
CA ASN A 114 -12.97 2.09 -0.39
C ASN A 114 -11.51 1.93 0.07
N VAL A 115 -11.18 0.95 0.90
CA VAL A 115 -9.79 0.67 1.30
C VAL A 115 -9.31 -0.61 0.62
N ARG A 116 -8.12 -0.55 0.01
CA ARG A 116 -7.50 -1.68 -0.68
C ARG A 116 -6.09 -1.92 -0.15
N SER A 117 -5.85 -3.12 0.35
CA SER A 117 -4.51 -3.57 0.72
C SER A 117 -3.70 -3.89 -0.53
N VAL A 118 -2.49 -3.36 -0.62
CA VAL A 118 -1.57 -3.61 -1.73
C VAL A 118 -0.20 -3.93 -1.16
N VAL A 119 0.34 -5.09 -1.54
CA VAL A 119 1.65 -5.54 -1.09
C VAL A 119 2.63 -5.55 -2.26
N LEU A 120 3.76 -4.88 -2.12
CA LEU A 120 4.85 -4.86 -3.12
C LEU A 120 6.14 -5.43 -2.52
N PRO A 121 7.04 -6.02 -3.32
CA PRO A 121 8.35 -6.45 -2.82
C PRO A 121 9.23 -5.24 -2.48
N ASP A 122 10.22 -5.45 -1.61
CA ASP A 122 11.22 -4.43 -1.24
C ASP A 122 11.91 -3.80 -2.46
N ALA A 123 12.14 -4.59 -3.52
CA ALA A 123 12.76 -4.12 -4.76
C ALA A 123 11.95 -3.00 -5.43
N GLU A 124 10.61 -3.07 -5.38
CA GLU A 124 9.75 -2.02 -5.93
C GLU A 124 9.68 -0.80 -5.01
N ALA A 125 9.66 -1.01 -3.69
CA ALA A 125 9.76 0.08 -2.73
C ALA A 125 11.08 0.85 -2.88
N ALA A 126 12.18 0.13 -3.08
CA ALA A 126 13.50 0.66 -3.34
C ALA A 126 13.53 1.47 -4.65
N MET A 127 12.86 0.98 -5.69
CA MET A 127 12.70 1.72 -6.94
C MET A 127 12.02 3.06 -6.71
N GLY A 128 10.93 3.09 -5.94
CA GLY A 128 10.28 4.33 -5.56
C GLY A 128 11.20 5.31 -4.82
N CYS A 129 12.11 4.81 -3.99
CA CYS A 129 13.10 5.65 -3.30
C CYS A 129 14.09 6.33 -4.25
N TRP A 130 14.74 5.60 -5.17
CA TRP A 130 15.71 6.22 -6.07
C TRP A 130 15.02 7.07 -7.15
N ARG A 131 13.83 6.68 -7.60
CA ARG A 131 13.04 7.49 -8.53
C ARG A 131 12.62 8.82 -7.92
N LEU A 132 12.12 8.83 -6.68
CA LEU A 132 11.78 10.09 -6.00
C LEU A 132 13.02 10.99 -5.83
N ALA A 133 14.18 10.40 -5.56
CA ALA A 133 15.43 11.16 -5.45
C ALA A 133 15.89 11.73 -6.81
N ASP A 134 15.69 11.00 -7.91
CA ASP A 134 16.04 11.47 -9.26
C ASP A 134 15.05 12.53 -9.78
N ASP A 135 13.75 12.33 -9.56
CA ASP A 135 12.68 13.15 -10.13
C ASP A 135 12.41 14.40 -9.28
N GLU A 136 12.28 14.24 -7.95
CA GLU A 136 11.86 15.29 -7.01
C GLU A 136 12.99 15.78 -6.09
N ARG A 137 14.16 15.16 -6.15
CA ARG A 137 15.33 15.49 -5.28
C ARG A 137 15.07 15.27 -3.80
N ILE A 138 14.13 14.38 -3.47
CA ILE A 138 13.77 14.01 -2.10
C ILE A 138 14.20 12.56 -1.85
N MET A 139 15.00 12.34 -0.80
CA MET A 139 15.36 11.00 -0.35
C MET A 139 14.39 10.52 0.71
N VAL A 140 13.93 9.28 0.59
CA VAL A 140 12.99 8.64 1.53
C VAL A 140 13.38 7.18 1.76
N GLU A 141 12.97 6.62 2.90
CA GLU A 141 13.17 5.19 3.18
C GLU A 141 12.15 4.31 2.44
N LEU A 142 12.37 2.98 2.44
CA LEU A 142 11.52 2.02 1.72
C LEU A 142 10.04 2.12 2.11
N ALA A 143 9.75 2.42 3.39
CA ALA A 143 8.39 2.60 3.90
C ALA A 143 7.61 3.71 3.17
N CYS A 144 8.31 4.71 2.66
CA CYS A 144 7.75 5.79 1.87
C CYS A 144 7.86 5.49 0.37
N GLY A 145 8.98 4.93 -0.07
CA GLY A 145 9.25 4.58 -1.46
C GLY A 145 8.18 3.64 -2.06
N ILE A 146 7.59 2.75 -1.26
CA ILE A 146 6.50 1.89 -1.72
C ILE A 146 5.27 2.66 -2.24
N ASN A 147 4.95 3.82 -1.65
CA ASN A 147 3.82 4.64 -2.12
C ASN A 147 4.16 5.24 -3.49
N VAL A 148 5.40 5.70 -3.65
CA VAL A 148 5.91 6.30 -4.89
C VAL A 148 6.02 5.26 -6.00
N ALA A 149 6.33 4.00 -5.67
CA ALA A 149 6.43 2.92 -6.63
C ALA A 149 5.16 2.78 -7.50
N LEU A 150 3.97 3.06 -6.96
CA LEU A 150 2.73 3.02 -7.74
C LEU A 150 2.69 3.99 -8.92
N CYS A 151 3.46 5.08 -8.89
CA CYS A 151 3.50 6.06 -9.97
C CYS A 151 4.18 5.55 -11.24
N TYR A 152 4.86 4.39 -11.17
CA TYR A 152 5.65 3.85 -12.27
C TYR A 152 5.03 2.57 -12.81
N ASP A 153 5.05 2.46 -14.13
CA ASP A 153 4.89 1.21 -14.89
C ASP A 153 3.54 0.52 -14.75
N GLY A 154 2.47 1.30 -14.70
CA GLY A 154 1.11 0.75 -14.67
C GLY A 154 0.71 0.17 -13.30
N ARG A 155 1.55 0.35 -12.27
CA ARG A 155 1.31 -0.23 -10.94
C ARG A 155 0.09 0.35 -10.27
N LEU A 156 -0.15 1.66 -10.42
CA LEU A 156 -1.37 2.29 -9.93
C LEU A 156 -2.62 1.70 -10.60
N GLU A 157 -2.63 1.53 -11.92
CA GLU A 157 -3.72 0.91 -12.66
C GLU A 157 -3.99 -0.51 -12.16
N LYS A 158 -2.92 -1.29 -11.95
CA LYS A 158 -3.01 -2.65 -11.40
C LYS A 158 -3.60 -2.66 -9.99
N ALA A 159 -3.18 -1.74 -9.11
CA ALA A 159 -3.70 -1.60 -7.76
C ALA A 159 -5.18 -1.14 -7.74
N LEU A 160 -5.56 -0.27 -8.65
CA LEU A 160 -6.93 0.20 -8.84
C LEU A 160 -7.81 -0.82 -9.57
N GLY A 161 -7.23 -1.78 -10.30
CA GLY A 161 -7.97 -2.72 -11.14
C GLY A 161 -8.71 -2.02 -12.29
N ARG A 162 -8.29 -0.81 -12.65
CA ARG A 162 -8.83 0.00 -13.74
C ARG A 162 -7.76 0.97 -14.26
N PRO A 163 -7.86 1.45 -15.51
CA PRO A 163 -7.00 2.53 -15.99
C PRO A 163 -7.13 3.78 -15.12
N VAL A 164 -6.02 4.50 -14.95
CA VAL A 164 -5.99 5.85 -14.38
C VAL A 164 -6.48 6.81 -15.46
N ARG A 165 -7.41 7.69 -15.09
CA ARG A 165 -8.01 8.65 -16.00
C ARG A 165 -7.32 10.01 -15.84
N PRO A 166 -7.25 10.84 -16.89
CA PRO A 166 -6.65 12.17 -16.79
C PRO A 166 -7.26 13.08 -15.71
N GLU A 167 -8.53 12.85 -15.37
CA GLU A 167 -9.24 13.58 -14.32
C GLU A 167 -9.04 13.03 -12.90
N ASP A 168 -8.45 11.84 -12.73
CA ASP A 168 -8.25 11.25 -11.41
C ASP A 168 -7.26 12.10 -10.61
N LYS A 169 -7.69 12.55 -9.43
CA LYS A 169 -6.83 13.21 -8.44
C LYS A 169 -6.22 12.17 -7.51
N VAL A 170 -4.92 11.95 -7.66
CA VAL A 170 -4.17 10.97 -6.87
C VAL A 170 -3.28 11.69 -5.87
N VAL A 171 -3.42 11.36 -4.59
CA VAL A 171 -2.59 11.87 -3.51
C VAL A 171 -1.63 10.76 -3.05
N VAL A 172 -0.33 11.03 -3.10
CA VAL A 172 0.70 10.13 -2.58
C VAL A 172 1.21 10.69 -1.25
N VAL A 173 0.97 9.98 -0.15
CA VAL A 173 1.50 10.39 1.16
C VAL A 173 2.98 10.02 1.23
N LEU A 174 3.84 11.04 1.19
CA LEU A 174 5.28 10.88 1.42
C LEU A 174 5.56 10.90 2.92
N CYS A 175 5.48 9.74 3.59
CA CYS A 175 5.72 9.62 5.04
C CYS A 175 7.18 9.88 5.46
N GLY A 176 8.10 9.95 4.48
CA GLY A 176 9.48 10.36 4.66
C GLY A 176 10.36 9.24 5.22
N GLY A 177 10.76 9.39 6.49
CA GLY A 177 11.65 8.46 7.18
C GLY A 177 13.10 8.91 7.25
N SER A 178 13.79 8.51 8.32
CA SER A 178 15.20 8.86 8.58
C SER A 178 16.15 7.69 8.32
N ASN A 179 15.65 6.49 8.03
CA ASN A 179 16.47 5.29 7.79
C ASN A 179 16.88 5.18 6.32
N VAL A 180 17.49 6.24 5.78
CA VAL A 180 17.98 6.29 4.41
C VAL A 180 19.27 7.11 4.31
N THR A 181 20.19 6.67 3.45
CA THR A 181 21.40 7.41 3.07
C THR A 181 21.58 7.36 1.57
N SER A 182 22.36 8.29 1.00
CA SER A 182 22.72 8.24 -0.42
C SER A 182 23.43 6.94 -0.81
N LYS A 183 24.23 6.37 0.10
CA LYS A 183 24.86 5.07 -0.09
C LYS A 183 23.81 3.96 -0.26
N MET A 184 22.81 3.91 0.60
CA MET A 184 21.72 2.91 0.50
C MET A 184 20.96 3.04 -0.81
N LEU A 185 20.65 4.26 -1.28
CA LEU A 185 20.00 4.46 -2.58
C LEU A 185 20.84 3.90 -3.73
N CYS A 186 22.16 4.14 -3.73
CA CYS A 186 23.06 3.58 -4.74
C CYS A 186 23.14 2.05 -4.68
N GLU A 187 23.18 1.48 -3.47
CA GLU A 187 23.21 0.03 -3.25
C GLU A 187 21.90 -0.61 -3.74
N TRP A 188 20.75 -0.08 -3.33
CA TRP A 188 19.44 -0.52 -3.78
C TRP A 188 19.28 -0.43 -5.29
N ARG A 189 19.69 0.68 -5.92
CA ARG A 189 19.64 0.80 -7.38
C ARG A 189 20.53 -0.22 -8.05
N SER A 190 21.71 -0.50 -7.50
CA SER A 190 22.63 -1.50 -8.06
C SER A 190 22.08 -2.92 -7.92
N GLU A 191 21.43 -3.22 -6.80
CA GLU A 191 20.86 -4.54 -6.49
C GLU A 191 19.56 -4.81 -7.26
N TYR A 192 18.70 -3.79 -7.41
CA TYR A 192 17.34 -3.92 -7.94
C TYR A 192 17.12 -3.25 -9.31
N ALA A 193 18.19 -2.89 -10.03
CA ALA A 193 18.10 -2.26 -11.37
C ALA A 193 17.22 -3.07 -12.36
N TYR A 194 17.20 -4.40 -12.23
CA TYR A 194 16.41 -5.29 -13.10
C TYR A 194 14.91 -4.98 -13.12
N ILE A 195 14.36 -4.36 -12.06
CA ILE A 195 12.94 -3.97 -11.98
C ILE A 195 12.56 -2.99 -13.11
N GLU A 196 13.49 -2.14 -13.51
CA GLU A 196 13.29 -1.18 -14.61
C GLU A 196 13.51 -1.86 -15.97
N GLU A 197 14.53 -2.71 -16.09
CA GLU A 197 14.85 -3.43 -17.32
C GLU A 197 13.70 -4.37 -17.75
N GLU A 198 13.12 -5.12 -16.81
CA GLU A 198 11.94 -5.97 -17.04
C GLU A 198 10.73 -5.15 -17.51
N THR A 199 10.64 -3.90 -17.08
CA THR A 199 9.57 -2.99 -17.49
C THR A 199 9.79 -2.47 -18.89
N GLU A 200 10.99 -2.00 -19.20
CA GLU A 200 11.34 -1.50 -20.52
C GLU A 200 11.15 -2.58 -21.59
N ALA A 201 11.53 -3.84 -21.27
CA ALA A 201 11.28 -5.00 -22.13
C ALA A 201 9.78 -5.25 -22.39
N ARG A 202 8.93 -5.16 -21.36
CA ARG A 202 7.47 -5.27 -21.52
C ARG A 202 6.86 -4.14 -22.35
N ARG A 203 7.43 -2.93 -22.28
CA ARG A 203 7.01 -1.80 -23.12
C ARG A 203 7.44 -1.97 -24.57
N SER A 204 8.64 -2.48 -24.82
CA SER A 204 9.10 -2.76 -26.19
C SER A 204 8.29 -3.87 -26.86
N ASP A 205 7.92 -4.91 -26.12
CA ASP A 205 7.12 -6.02 -26.64
C ASP A 205 5.67 -5.60 -26.95
N SER A 206 5.08 -4.73 -26.13
CA SER A 206 3.73 -4.19 -26.39
C SER A 206 3.69 -3.13 -27.50
N ALA A 207 4.81 -2.44 -27.77
CA ALA A 207 4.94 -1.49 -28.87
C ALA A 207 5.15 -2.16 -30.25
N LEU A 208 5.47 -3.46 -30.30
CA LEU A 208 5.71 -4.22 -31.53
C LEU A 208 4.50 -5.05 -32.01
N GLY A 209 3.30 -4.79 -31.48
CA GLY A 209 2.05 -5.40 -31.96
C GLY A 209 1.72 -4.96 -33.40
N SER A 210 1.98 -5.85 -34.35
CA SER A 210 1.65 -5.75 -35.76
C SER A 210 0.14 -5.60 -36.00
N GLU A 211 -0.21 -4.71 -36.93
CA GLU A 211 -1.49 -4.73 -37.65
C GLU A 211 -1.61 -6.07 -38.39
N ASP A 212 -2.43 -6.98 -37.90
CA ASP A 212 -3.04 -8.04 -38.71
C ASP A 212 -4.35 -8.47 -38.04
N GLU A 213 -5.47 -8.03 -38.63
CA GLU A 213 -6.81 -8.57 -38.40
C GLU A 213 -6.86 -10.02 -38.90
N GLU A 214 -6.92 -11.00 -38.00
CA GLU A 214 -7.52 -12.30 -38.28
C GLU A 214 -8.48 -12.72 -37.15
N ASP A 215 -9.74 -12.92 -37.55
CA ASP A 215 -10.88 -13.41 -36.77
C ASP A 215 -10.58 -14.74 -36.04
N VAL A 216 -10.79 -14.78 -34.71
CA VAL A 216 -10.86 -16.03 -33.93
C VAL A 216 -11.98 -15.93 -32.87
N PRO A 217 -12.86 -16.95 -32.72
CA PRO A 217 -14.21 -16.76 -32.19
C PRO A 217 -14.31 -16.78 -30.65
N SER A 218 -15.40 -16.18 -30.18
CA SER A 218 -15.85 -16.07 -28.79
C SER A 218 -15.79 -17.37 -28.00
N LYS A 219 -15.06 -17.37 -26.88
CA LYS A 219 -15.26 -18.30 -25.76
C LYS A 219 -15.24 -17.57 -24.42
N GLU A 220 -16.14 -18.04 -23.57
CA GLU A 220 -16.60 -17.47 -22.31
C GLU A 220 -15.51 -17.29 -21.26
N SER A 221 -15.65 -16.21 -20.51
CA SER A 221 -14.86 -15.80 -19.35
C SER A 221 -14.94 -16.81 -18.20
N LYS A 222 -13.78 -17.30 -17.75
CA LYS A 222 -13.60 -17.95 -16.44
C LYS A 222 -12.59 -17.18 -15.58
N PRO A 223 -12.79 -17.11 -14.25
CA PRO A 223 -11.91 -16.40 -13.33
C PRO A 223 -10.58 -17.16 -13.08
N ILE A 224 -9.50 -16.40 -12.86
CA ILE A 224 -8.16 -16.93 -12.54
C ILE A 224 -8.03 -17.03 -11.01
N VAL A 225 -7.88 -18.26 -10.52
CA VAL A 225 -7.50 -18.62 -9.14
C VAL A 225 -6.18 -19.38 -9.23
N LEU A 226 -5.20 -19.01 -8.39
CA LEU A 226 -3.98 -19.81 -8.20
C LEU A 226 -4.29 -20.85 -7.09
N GLU A 227 -4.26 -22.14 -7.44
CA GLU A 227 -4.63 -23.34 -6.65
C GLU A 227 -3.81 -23.48 -5.33
N GLY A 228 -4.25 -24.14 -4.25
CA GLY A 228 -5.46 -24.90 -3.95
C GLY A 228 -5.26 -25.71 -2.65
N VAL A 229 -6.24 -25.71 -1.74
CA VAL A 229 -6.53 -26.78 -0.75
C VAL A 229 -8.04 -26.75 -0.50
N GLU A 230 -8.73 -27.85 -0.80
CA GLU A 230 -10.15 -28.04 -0.49
C GLU A 230 -10.35 -28.23 1.01
N VAL A 231 -11.32 -27.51 1.59
CA VAL A 231 -11.85 -27.80 2.93
C VAL A 231 -13.35 -28.02 2.76
N GLU A 232 -13.80 -29.26 2.95
CA GLU A 232 -15.21 -29.63 2.99
C GLU A 232 -15.91 -28.94 4.18
N CYS A 233 -17.03 -28.27 3.90
CA CYS A 233 -17.98 -27.85 4.94
C CYS A 233 -18.82 -29.07 5.37
N PRO A 234 -18.93 -29.39 6.67
CA PRO A 234 -19.87 -30.41 7.14
C PRO A 234 -21.31 -29.92 6.92
N GLU A 235 -22.17 -30.83 6.46
CA GLU A 235 -23.60 -30.60 6.25
C GLU A 235 -24.29 -30.06 7.52
N GLY A 236 -24.99 -28.92 7.43
CA GLY A 236 -25.98 -28.53 8.45
C GLY A 236 -26.09 -27.06 8.90
N CYS A 237 -25.44 -26.08 8.27
CA CYS A 237 -25.57 -24.68 8.73
C CYS A 237 -26.68 -23.91 7.99
N VAL A 238 -27.87 -23.84 8.60
CA VAL A 238 -29.03 -23.07 8.11
C VAL A 238 -29.18 -21.80 8.95
N SER A 239 -28.56 -20.68 8.56
CA SER A 239 -29.07 -19.33 8.87
C SER A 239 -28.20 -18.24 8.22
N CYS A 240 -28.66 -17.65 7.12
CA CYS A 240 -28.39 -16.27 6.70
C CYS A 240 -29.45 -15.91 5.64
N ALA A 241 -30.53 -15.28 6.08
CA ALA A 241 -31.43 -14.47 5.25
C ALA A 241 -31.16 -13.01 5.56
#